data_AF-A0A829GGF9-F1
#
_entry.id   AF-A0A829GGF9-F1
#
_cell.length_a   1.000
_cell.length_b   1.000
_cell.length_c   1.000
_cell.angle_alpha   90.00
_cell.angle_beta   90.00
_cell.angle_gamma   90.00
#
_symmetry.space_group_name_H-M   'P 1'
#
loop_
_entity.id
_entity.type
_entity.pdbx_description
1 polymer ?
#
loop_
_entity_poly.entity_id
_entity_poly.type
_entity_poly.pdbx_seq_one_letter_code
_entity_poly.pdbx_strand_id
1 'polypeptide(L)'
;ALIGVVVVVGTTVILAPQLAIKSANPPFGLPQANLIATLTTGILSGNLPWIMIIVGIIIAIVCWMLGLSIMTVALGFYLPISTTSIILVGALLKLLIEKLTKDKALRETRLSSGVSLSSGLIAGGSIIGLIGIILHVTGVLSNRVPAGFAGSNGMAVILLIIMAATIVIPLMRIKQPARKAQKQ
;
A
#
# COMPACT_ATOMS: atom_id res chain seq x y z
N ALA A 1 7.96 22.64 2.45
CA ALA A 1 6.78 22.44 3.32
C ALA A 1 5.54 23.15 2.76
N LEU A 2 5.55 24.49 2.62
CA LEU A 2 4.39 25.28 2.16
C LEU A 2 3.83 24.83 0.80
N ILE A 3 4.69 24.66 -0.20
CA ILE A 3 4.29 24.21 -1.56
C ILE A 3 3.59 22.85 -1.52
N GLY A 4 4.09 21.91 -0.70
CA GLY A 4 3.49 20.59 -0.55
C GLY A 4 2.09 20.65 0.07
N VAL A 5 1.88 21.49 1.09
CA VAL A 5 0.56 21.68 1.70
C VAL A 5 -0.43 22.29 0.70
N VAL A 6 -0.01 23.31 -0.05
CA VAL A 6 -0.86 23.95 -1.07
C VAL A 6 -1.28 22.95 -2.15
N VAL A 7 -0.34 22.12 -2.63
CA VAL A 7 -0.63 21.08 -3.63
C VAL A 7 -1.60 20.04 -3.06
N VAL A 8 -1.35 19.53 -1.85
CA VAL A 8 -2.22 18.51 -1.24
C VAL A 8 -3.63 19.05 -1.03
N VAL A 9 -3.77 20.24 -0.44
CA VAL A 9 -5.07 20.86 -0.22
C VAL A 9 -5.79 21.12 -1.55
N GLY A 10 -5.08 21.69 -2.53
CA GLY A 10 -5.64 21.92 -3.87
C GLY A 10 -6.12 20.64 -4.55
N THR A 11 -5.32 19.57 -4.52
CA THR A 11 -5.72 18.26 -5.04
C THR A 11 -6.93 17.68 -4.30
N THR A 12 -6.97 17.76 -2.96
CA THR A 12 -8.10 17.24 -2.19
C THR A 12 -9.40 17.97 -2.49
N VAL A 13 -9.37 19.29 -2.73
CA VAL A 13 -10.57 20.07 -3.09
C VAL A 13 -11.07 19.68 -4.49
N ILE A 14 -10.16 19.49 -5.45
CA ILE A 14 -10.52 19.10 -6.82
C ILE A 14 -11.12 17.68 -6.85
N LEU A 15 -10.57 16.76 -6.06
CA LEU A 15 -11.02 15.36 -6.01
C LEU A 15 -12.16 15.11 -5.00
N ALA A 16 -12.45 16.05 -4.09
CA ALA A 16 -13.50 15.93 -3.08
C ALA A 16 -14.86 15.43 -3.63
N PRO A 17 -15.43 15.98 -4.72
CA PRO A 17 -16.71 15.50 -5.23
C PRO A 17 -16.64 14.08 -5.80
N GLN A 18 -15.46 13.61 -6.26
CA GLN A 18 -15.24 12.25 -6.78
C GLN A 18 -15.01 11.24 -5.64
N LEU A 19 -14.40 11.69 -4.54
CA LEU A 19 -14.15 10.90 -3.32
C LEU A 19 -15.37 10.82 -2.40
N ALA A 20 -16.25 11.82 -2.45
CA ALA A 20 -17.47 11.89 -1.64
C ALA A 20 -18.62 11.03 -2.20
N ILE A 21 -18.45 10.43 -3.38
CA ILE A 21 -19.46 9.54 -3.98
C ILE A 21 -19.57 8.28 -3.12
N LYS A 22 -20.60 8.23 -2.26
CA LYS A 22 -21.05 7.03 -1.56
C LYS A 22 -21.83 6.10 -2.52
N SER A 23 -21.22 5.68 -3.62
CA SER A 23 -21.78 4.61 -4.45
C SER A 23 -21.32 3.25 -3.92
N ALA A 24 -21.96 2.16 -4.36
CA ALA A 24 -21.56 0.80 -4.01
C ALA A 24 -20.16 0.41 -4.53
N ASN A 25 -19.57 1.20 -5.45
CA ASN A 25 -18.23 1.02 -6.00
C ASN A 25 -17.59 2.39 -6.30
N PRO A 26 -17.04 3.09 -5.29
CA PRO A 26 -16.30 4.30 -5.53
C PRO A 26 -15.06 3.97 -6.37
N PRO A 27 -14.83 4.62 -7.54
CA PRO A 27 -13.72 4.29 -8.44
C PRO A 27 -12.33 4.49 -7.80
N PHE A 28 -12.25 5.25 -6.71
CA PHE A 28 -11.01 5.55 -5.98
C PHE A 28 -11.07 5.20 -4.49
N GLY A 29 -12.05 4.40 -4.06
CA GLY A 29 -12.22 4.06 -2.65
C GLY A 29 -11.23 2.99 -2.18
N LEU A 30 -10.34 3.36 -1.25
CA LEU A 30 -9.47 2.41 -0.57
C LEU A 30 -10.20 1.81 0.64
N PRO A 31 -10.14 0.47 0.87
CA PRO A 31 -10.80 -0.15 2.02
C PRO A 31 -10.42 0.46 3.37
N GLN A 32 -9.15 0.84 3.54
CA GLN A 32 -8.67 1.51 4.75
C GLN A 32 -9.24 2.92 4.92
N ALA A 33 -9.36 3.68 3.82
CA ALA A 33 -9.95 5.02 3.84
C ALA A 33 -11.46 4.95 4.15
N ASN A 34 -12.17 3.98 3.58
CA ASN A 34 -13.59 3.73 3.86
C ASN A 34 -13.85 3.38 5.32
N LEU A 35 -12.96 2.60 5.96
CA LEU A 35 -13.09 2.25 7.37
C LEU A 35 -12.95 3.50 8.26
N ILE A 36 -11.93 4.33 8.03
CA ILE A 36 -11.72 5.57 8.79
C ILE A 36 -12.87 6.56 8.54
N ALA A 37 -13.35 6.67 7.31
CA ALA A 37 -14.51 7.48 6.96
C ALA A 37 -15.77 7.00 7.70
N THR A 38 -16.04 5.69 7.69
CA THR A 38 -17.20 5.09 8.39
C THR A 38 -17.11 5.34 9.90
N LEU A 39 -15.94 5.10 10.51
CA LEU A 39 -15.70 5.37 11.92
C LEU A 39 -15.94 6.85 12.26
N THR A 40 -15.36 7.77 11.48
CA THR A 40 -15.52 9.21 11.69
C THR A 40 -16.98 9.64 11.53
N THR A 41 -17.67 9.14 10.51
CA THR A 41 -19.11 9.42 10.34
C THR A 41 -19.97 8.83 11.46
N GLY A 42 -19.62 7.65 11.98
CA GLY A 42 -20.32 7.03 13.11
C GLY A 42 -20.12 7.81 14.42
N ILE A 43 -18.91 8.35 14.65
CA ILE A 43 -18.61 9.24 15.78
C ILE A 43 -19.39 10.55 15.64
N LEU A 44 -19.33 11.20 14.47
CA LEU A 44 -19.99 12.48 14.22
C LEU A 44 -21.53 12.39 14.26
N SER A 45 -22.09 11.27 13.80
CA SER A 45 -23.55 11.04 13.78
C SER A 45 -24.10 10.47 15.09
N GLY A 46 -23.23 10.16 16.07
CA GLY A 46 -23.61 9.50 17.33
C GLY A 46 -24.12 8.06 17.18
N ASN A 47 -24.17 7.52 15.96
CA ASN A 47 -24.67 6.17 15.64
C ASN A 47 -23.50 5.24 15.33
N LEU A 48 -22.64 5.05 16.32
CA LEU A 48 -21.51 4.12 16.21
C LEU A 48 -21.93 2.75 16.75
N PRO A 49 -21.64 1.64 16.04
CA PRO A 49 -22.00 0.31 16.48
C PRO A 49 -21.09 -0.14 17.64
N TRP A 50 -21.35 0.39 18.84
CA TRP A 50 -20.56 0.16 20.05
C TRP A 50 -20.38 -1.32 20.38
N ILE A 51 -21.40 -2.14 20.10
CA ILE A 51 -21.32 -3.59 20.30
C ILE A 51 -20.22 -4.22 19.44
N MET A 52 -20.06 -3.79 18.18
CA MET A 52 -19.01 -4.31 17.28
C MET A 52 -17.62 -3.82 17.70
N ILE A 53 -17.52 -2.60 18.24
CA ILE A 53 -16.25 -2.05 18.75
C ILE A 53 -15.79 -2.83 19.98
N ILE A 54 -16.68 -3.07 20.94
CA ILE A 54 -16.36 -3.83 22.16
C ILE A 54 -15.95 -5.25 21.81
N VAL A 55 -16.64 -5.91 20.88
CA VAL A 55 -16.25 -7.23 20.37
C VAL A 55 -14.85 -7.19 19.74
N GLY A 56 -14.54 -6.16 18.94
CA GLY A 56 -13.20 -5.96 18.39
C GLY A 56 -12.11 -5.80 19.46
N ILE A 57 -12.40 -5.09 20.55
CA ILE A 57 -11.48 -4.93 21.69
C ILE A 57 -11.23 -6.28 22.38
N ILE A 58 -12.27 -7.07 22.61
CA ILE A 58 -12.14 -8.41 23.22
C ILE A 58 -11.28 -9.32 22.33
N ILE A 59 -11.53 -9.34 21.02
CA ILE A 59 -10.72 -10.11 20.06
C ILE A 59 -9.27 -9.61 20.07
N ALA A 60 -9.04 -8.30 20.15
CA ALA A 60 -7.70 -7.72 20.24
C ALA A 60 -6.95 -8.19 21.49
N ILE A 61 -7.62 -8.26 22.64
CA ILE A 61 -7.05 -8.78 23.89
C ILE A 61 -6.70 -10.26 23.75
N VAL A 62 -7.59 -11.07 23.16
CA VAL A 62 -7.34 -12.51 22.91
C VAL A 62 -6.14 -12.71 21.99
N CYS A 63 -6.06 -11.96 20.89
CA CYS A 63 -4.91 -12.00 19.99
C CYS A 63 -3.61 -11.56 20.66
N TRP A 64 -3.67 -10.54 21.52
CA TRP A 64 -2.53 -10.07 22.29
C TRP A 64 -2.03 -11.15 23.26
N MET A 65 -2.92 -11.86 23.95
CA MET A 65 -2.56 -13.01 24.80
C MET A 65 -1.93 -14.17 24.03
N LEU A 66 -2.32 -14.37 22.76
CA LEU A 66 -1.74 -15.38 21.86
C LEU A 66 -0.39 -14.95 21.24
N GLY A 67 0.10 -13.73 21.54
CA GLY A 67 1.30 -13.18 20.92
C GLY A 67 1.16 -12.90 19.42
N LEU A 68 -0.08 -12.82 18.90
CA LEU A 68 -0.35 -12.56 17.50
C LEU A 68 -0.38 -11.04 17.24
N SER A 69 0.17 -10.63 16.10
CA SER A 69 0.08 -9.24 15.63
C SER A 69 -1.36 -8.89 15.27
N ILE A 70 -2.07 -8.19 16.17
CA ILE A 70 -3.47 -7.79 15.97
C ILE A 70 -3.67 -6.97 14.68
N MET A 71 -2.69 -6.14 14.32
CA MET A 71 -2.75 -5.33 13.10
C MET A 71 -2.75 -6.20 11.85
N THR A 72 -1.91 -7.24 11.82
CA THR A 72 -1.83 -8.17 10.68
C THR A 72 -3.08 -9.01 10.55
N VAL A 73 -3.64 -9.45 11.69
CA VAL A 73 -4.90 -10.21 11.73
C VAL A 73 -6.07 -9.36 11.25
N ALA A 74 -6.20 -8.12 11.73
CA ALA A 74 -7.24 -7.19 11.31
C ALA A 74 -7.16 -6.89 9.81
N LEU A 75 -5.96 -6.60 9.29
CA LEU A 75 -5.70 -6.40 7.86
C LEU A 75 -6.19 -7.57 7.01
N GLY A 76 -5.96 -8.81 7.46
CA GLY A 76 -6.39 -10.01 6.75
C GLY A 76 -7.91 -10.15 6.65
N PHE A 77 -8.66 -9.74 7.69
CA PHE A 77 -10.11 -9.86 7.72
C PHE A 77 -10.84 -8.77 6.93
N TYR A 78 -10.31 -7.55 6.86
CA TYR A 78 -11.01 -6.43 6.20
C TYR A 78 -10.63 -6.24 4.73
N LEU A 79 -9.47 -6.74 4.29
CA LEU A 79 -9.00 -6.56 2.92
C LEU A 79 -9.57 -7.63 1.97
N PRO A 80 -9.90 -7.26 0.71
CA PRO A 80 -10.27 -8.23 -0.32
C PRO A 80 -9.16 -9.26 -0.55
N ILE A 81 -9.55 -10.50 -0.90
CA ILE A 81 -8.60 -11.60 -1.17
C ILE A 81 -7.56 -11.25 -2.26
N SER A 82 -7.95 -10.39 -3.21
CA SER A 82 -7.05 -9.89 -4.25
C SER A 82 -5.95 -8.99 -3.70
N THR A 83 -6.19 -8.24 -2.62
CA THR A 83 -5.21 -7.34 -2.01
C THR A 83 -4.37 -8.10 -0.98
N THR A 84 -4.97 -8.99 -0.21
CA THR A 84 -4.24 -9.80 0.78
C THR A 84 -3.24 -10.75 0.11
N SER A 85 -3.54 -11.28 -1.08
CA SER A 85 -2.61 -12.13 -1.83
C SER A 85 -1.35 -11.38 -2.29
N ILE A 86 -1.48 -10.13 -2.74
CA ILE A 86 -0.32 -9.28 -3.11
C ILE A 86 0.54 -8.98 -1.87
N ILE A 87 -0.10 -8.68 -0.74
CA ILE A 87 0.60 -8.47 0.54
C ILE A 87 1.34 -9.75 0.97
N LEU A 88 0.71 -10.91 0.81
CA LEU A 88 1.31 -12.21 1.09
C LEU A 88 2.56 -12.45 0.23
N VAL A 89 2.51 -12.14 -1.06
CA VAL A 89 3.68 -12.24 -1.96
C VAL A 89 4.82 -11.35 -1.45
N GLY A 90 4.53 -10.12 -1.04
CA GLY A 90 5.53 -9.22 -0.44
C GLY A 90 6.13 -9.78 0.86
N ALA A 91 5.30 -10.39 1.72
CA ALA A 91 5.74 -11.04 2.95
C ALA A 91 6.61 -12.29 2.69
N LEU A 92 6.25 -13.09 1.68
CA LEU A 92 7.05 -14.23 1.23
C LEU A 92 8.40 -13.78 0.68
N LEU A 93 8.44 -12.69 -0.08
CA LEU A 93 9.68 -12.12 -0.61
C LEU A 93 10.61 -11.65 0.52
N LYS A 94 10.05 -10.98 1.53
CA LYS A 94 10.77 -10.62 2.76
C LYS A 94 11.35 -11.85 3.44
N LEU A 95 10.54 -12.88 3.65
CA LEU A 95 10.96 -14.13 4.30
C LEU A 95 12.04 -14.86 3.50
N LEU A 96 11.95 -14.85 2.17
CA LEU A 96 12.95 -15.41 1.28
C LEU A 96 14.29 -14.67 1.38
N ILE A 97 14.28 -13.32 1.40
CA ILE A 97 15.49 -12.52 1.62
C ILE A 97 16.11 -12.79 2.99
N GLU A 98 15.27 -12.93 4.02
CA GLU A 98 15.72 -13.27 5.37
C GLU A 98 16.35 -14.67 5.45
N LYS A 99 15.80 -15.67 4.74
CA LYS A 99 16.36 -17.03 4.68
C LYS A 99 17.66 -17.11 3.87
N LEU A 100 17.77 -16.34 2.79
CA LEU A 100 18.97 -16.34 1.92
C LEU A 100 20.15 -15.58 2.54
N THR A 101 19.90 -14.68 3.49
CA THR A 101 20.94 -13.84 4.10
C THR A 101 21.28 -14.32 5.51
N LYS A 102 22.35 -15.12 5.63
CA LYS A 102 22.83 -15.67 6.92
C LYS A 102 23.45 -14.62 7.85
N ASP A 103 24.00 -13.54 7.30
CA ASP A 103 24.65 -12.47 8.05
C ASP A 103 23.63 -11.43 8.52
N LYS A 104 23.54 -11.20 9.85
CA LYS A 104 22.58 -10.27 10.47
C LYS A 104 22.75 -8.83 9.94
N ALA A 105 23.98 -8.36 9.78
CA ALA A 105 24.23 -6.96 9.35
C ALA A 105 23.81 -6.74 7.89
N LEU A 106 24.02 -7.75 7.03
CA LEU A 106 23.60 -7.69 5.63
C LEU A 106 22.08 -7.86 5.48
N ARG A 107 21.46 -8.66 6.34
CA ARG A 107 20.02 -8.88 6.34
C ARG A 107 19.27 -7.59 6.62
N GLU A 108 19.66 -6.87 7.67
CA GLU A 108 19.05 -5.60 8.04
C GLU A 108 19.23 -4.53 6.96
N THR A 109 20.44 -4.44 6.39
CA THR A 109 20.72 -3.53 5.28
C THR A 109 19.83 -3.83 4.07
N ARG A 110 19.72 -5.10 3.66
CA ARG A 110 18.87 -5.52 2.53
C ARG A 110 17.39 -5.26 2.79
N LEU A 111 16.91 -5.50 4.01
CA LEU A 111 15.53 -5.23 4.39
C LEU A 111 15.23 -3.73 4.36
N SER A 112 16.10 -2.90 4.94
CA SER A 112 15.95 -1.44 4.95
C SER A 112 15.98 -0.86 3.53
N SER A 113 16.93 -1.30 2.70
CA SER A 113 16.97 -0.91 1.28
C SER A 113 15.73 -1.39 0.51
N GLY A 114 15.21 -2.58 0.82
CA GLY A 114 13.98 -3.11 0.21
C GLY A 114 12.74 -2.29 0.56
N VAL A 115 12.61 -1.89 1.83
CA VAL A 115 11.53 -1.00 2.28
C VAL A 115 11.65 0.37 1.61
N SER A 116 12.86 0.93 1.54
CA SER A 116 13.10 2.22 0.86
C SER A 116 12.72 2.15 -0.62
N LEU A 117 13.15 1.09 -1.33
CA LEU A 117 12.83 0.90 -2.75
C LEU A 117 11.31 0.74 -2.96
N SER A 118 10.66 -0.06 -2.11
CA SER A 118 9.21 -0.26 -2.15
C SER A 118 8.46 1.05 -1.91
N SER A 119 8.86 1.85 -0.92
CA SER A 119 8.24 3.16 -0.65
C SER A 119 8.42 4.14 -1.81
N GLY A 120 9.59 4.14 -2.48
CA GLY A 120 9.83 4.93 -3.68
C GLY A 120 8.94 4.53 -4.85
N LEU A 121 8.75 3.22 -5.07
CA LEU A 121 7.84 2.69 -6.09
C LEU A 121 6.37 3.04 -5.81
N ILE A 122 5.93 2.92 -4.56
CA ILE A 122 4.58 3.31 -4.13
C ILE A 122 4.37 4.81 -4.32
N ALA A 123 5.34 5.64 -3.93
CA ALA A 123 5.28 7.09 -4.10
C ALA A 123 5.24 7.49 -5.59
N GLY A 124 6.10 6.91 -6.41
CA GLY A 124 6.12 7.15 -7.86
C GLY A 124 4.82 6.73 -8.55
N GLY A 125 4.30 5.54 -8.22
CA GLY A 125 3.01 5.06 -8.72
C GLY A 125 1.85 5.95 -8.30
N SER A 126 1.87 6.48 -7.08
CA SER A 126 0.85 7.41 -6.58
C SER A 126 0.85 8.75 -7.32
N ILE A 127 2.03 9.29 -7.65
CA ILE A 127 2.15 10.53 -8.43
C ILE A 127 1.61 10.34 -9.84
N ILE A 128 2.00 9.26 -10.53
CA ILE A 128 1.52 8.94 -11.88
C ILE A 128 0.01 8.69 -11.85
N GLY A 129 -0.48 7.94 -10.87
CA GLY A 129 -1.91 7.68 -10.66
C GLY A 129 -2.69 8.97 -10.44
N LEU A 130 -2.17 9.89 -9.63
CA LEU A 130 -2.81 11.18 -9.37
C LEU A 130 -2.87 12.05 -10.63
N ILE A 131 -1.78 12.12 -11.41
CA ILE A 131 -1.77 12.80 -12.70
C ILE A 131 -2.80 12.17 -13.64
N GLY A 132 -2.89 10.84 -13.67
CA GLY A 132 -3.91 10.11 -14.42
C GLY A 132 -5.34 10.47 -14.02
N ILE A 133 -5.63 10.57 -12.73
CA ILE A 133 -6.94 10.99 -12.21
C ILE A 133 -7.24 12.44 -12.64
N ILE A 134 -6.28 13.35 -12.52
CA ILE A 134 -6.45 14.75 -12.93
C ILE A 134 -6.76 14.85 -14.43
N LEU A 135 -6.00 14.14 -15.28
CA LEU A 135 -6.21 14.12 -16.74
C LEU A 135 -7.56 13.48 -17.14
N HIS A 136 -8.02 12.51 -16.36
CA HIS A 136 -9.33 11.88 -16.56
C HIS A 136 -10.46 12.85 -16.18
N VAL A 137 -10.35 13.55 -15.05
CA VAL A 137 -11.35 14.52 -14.58
C VAL A 137 -11.41 15.77 -15.46
N THR A 138 -10.28 16.21 -16.05
CA THR A 138 -10.24 17.38 -16.95
C THR A 138 -10.68 17.08 -18.38
N GLY A 139 -11.03 15.83 -18.70
CA GLY A 139 -11.56 15.43 -20.02
C GLY A 139 -10.52 15.40 -21.15
N VAL A 140 -9.23 15.63 -20.84
CA VAL A 140 -8.12 15.56 -21.79
C VAL A 140 -7.83 14.12 -22.22
N LEU A 141 -8.10 13.15 -21.33
CA LEU A 141 -7.98 11.73 -21.62
C LEU A 141 -9.38 11.12 -21.86
N SER A 142 -9.69 10.82 -23.11
CA SER A 142 -10.87 10.00 -23.44
C SER A 142 -10.73 8.60 -22.83
N ASN A 143 -11.85 7.91 -22.57
CA ASN A 143 -11.98 6.66 -21.81
C ASN A 143 -11.32 5.45 -22.51
N ARG A 144 -10.02 5.55 -22.82
CA ARG A 144 -9.23 4.53 -23.49
C ARG A 144 -8.77 3.53 -22.46
N VAL A 145 -9.62 2.55 -22.21
CA VAL A 145 -9.21 1.30 -21.58
C VAL A 145 -8.17 0.65 -22.51
N PRO A 146 -7.01 0.19 -22.01
CA PRO A 146 -6.05 -0.53 -22.83
C PRO A 146 -6.72 -1.74 -23.51
N ALA A 147 -6.92 -1.68 -24.82
CA ALA A 147 -7.51 -2.76 -25.60
C ALA A 147 -6.41 -3.70 -26.13
N GLY A 148 -6.69 -5.00 -26.15
CA GLY A 148 -5.76 -6.04 -26.60
C GLY A 148 -4.89 -6.63 -25.48
N PHE A 149 -3.66 -7.01 -25.80
CA PHE A 149 -2.73 -7.67 -24.86
C PHE A 149 -2.51 -6.85 -23.57
N ALA A 150 -2.52 -5.52 -23.66
CA ALA A 150 -2.36 -4.62 -22.52
C ALA A 150 -3.47 -4.68 -21.46
N GLY A 151 -4.68 -5.13 -21.83
CA GLY A 151 -5.80 -5.37 -20.91
C GLY A 151 -5.95 -6.84 -20.49
N SER A 152 -5.06 -7.72 -20.97
CA SER A 152 -5.13 -9.16 -20.69
C SER A 152 -4.49 -9.51 -19.35
N ASN A 153 -4.99 -10.59 -18.72
CA ASN A 153 -4.39 -11.16 -17.51
C ASN A 153 -2.92 -11.57 -17.74
N GLY A 154 -2.51 -11.86 -18.98
CA GLY A 154 -1.12 -12.19 -19.34
C GLY A 154 -0.17 -11.01 -19.16
N MET A 155 -0.58 -9.80 -19.54
CA MET A 155 0.22 -8.59 -19.33
C MET A 155 0.36 -8.26 -17.83
N ALA A 156 -0.70 -8.47 -17.04
CA ALA A 156 -0.64 -8.27 -15.59
C ALA A 156 0.40 -9.17 -14.92
N VAL A 157 0.48 -10.45 -15.32
CA VAL A 157 1.49 -11.38 -14.82
C VAL A 157 2.90 -10.98 -15.25
N ILE A 158 3.09 -10.54 -16.49
CA ILE A 158 4.39 -10.08 -16.99
C ILE A 158 4.85 -8.82 -16.24
N LEU A 159 3.95 -7.84 -16.03
CA LEU A 159 4.22 -6.65 -15.23
C LEU A 159 4.59 -7.00 -13.78
N LEU A 160 3.89 -7.97 -13.19
CA LEU A 160 4.19 -8.46 -11.84
C LEU A 160 5.59 -9.09 -11.78
N ILE A 161 5.95 -9.91 -12.76
CA ILE A 161 7.29 -10.51 -12.85
C ILE A 161 8.36 -9.45 -13.04
N ILE A 162 8.12 -8.45 -13.90
CA ILE A 162 9.05 -7.33 -14.12
C ILE A 162 9.21 -6.50 -12.84
N MET A 163 8.12 -6.18 -12.13
CA MET A 163 8.18 -5.48 -10.84
C MET A 163 8.91 -6.28 -9.77
N ALA A 164 8.67 -7.60 -9.70
CA ALA A 164 9.40 -8.48 -8.80
C ALA A 164 10.90 -8.50 -9.16
N ALA A 165 11.24 -8.57 -10.46
CA ALA A 165 12.61 -8.55 -10.93
C ALA A 165 13.32 -7.21 -10.67
N THR A 166 12.66 -6.08 -10.89
CA THR A 166 13.24 -4.75 -10.61
C THR A 166 13.40 -4.47 -9.12
N ILE A 167 12.68 -5.18 -8.24
CA ILE A 167 12.93 -5.13 -6.80
C ILE A 167 14.06 -6.10 -6.43
N VAL A 168 14.02 -7.34 -6.92
CA VAL A 168 14.92 -8.42 -6.53
C VAL A 168 16.33 -8.27 -7.11
N ILE A 169 16.49 -7.84 -8.36
CA ILE A 169 17.80 -7.66 -9.02
C ILE A 169 18.67 -6.61 -8.31
N PRO A 170 18.22 -5.36 -8.08
CA PRO A 170 19.03 -4.39 -7.36
C PRO A 170 19.27 -4.81 -5.91
N LEU A 171 18.30 -5.44 -5.24
CA LEU A 171 18.50 -6.01 -3.88
C LEU A 171 19.60 -7.08 -3.85
N MET A 172 19.67 -7.94 -4.86
CA MET A 172 20.74 -8.94 -5.00
C MET A 172 22.07 -8.32 -5.43
N ARG A 173 22.06 -7.15 -6.07
CA ARG A 173 23.26 -6.38 -6.43
C ARG A 173 23.83 -5.55 -5.28
N ILE A 174 23.11 -5.42 -4.15
CA ILE A 174 23.68 -4.87 -2.91
C ILE A 174 24.72 -5.85 -2.38
N LYS A 175 25.99 -5.60 -2.74
CA LYS A 175 27.17 -6.16 -2.06
C LYS A 175 27.34 -5.48 -0.70
N GLN A 176 27.98 -6.18 0.24
CA GLN A 176 28.23 -5.72 1.60
C GLN A 176 28.66 -4.24 1.60
N PRO A 177 28.12 -3.38 2.49
CA PRO A 177 28.69 -2.07 2.67
C PRO A 177 30.16 -2.27 3.04
N ALA A 178 31.05 -1.78 2.18
CA ALA A 178 32.46 -1.79 2.45
C ALA A 178 32.69 -1.09 3.79
N ARG A 179 33.37 -1.78 4.70
CA ARG A 179 33.89 -1.23 5.94
C ARG A 179 34.86 -0.08 5.63
N LYS A 180 34.35 1.14 5.44
CA LYS A 180 35.09 2.42 5.39
C LYS A 180 34.09 3.53 5.78
N ALA A 181 34.22 4.33 6.84
CA ALA A 181 35.34 4.60 7.73
C ALA A 181 34.82 5.02 9.12
N GLN A 182 35.10 4.22 10.15
CA GLN A 182 35.39 4.75 11.47
C GLN A 182 36.86 5.18 11.46
N LYS A 183 37.09 6.48 11.27
CA LYS A 183 38.31 7.28 11.51
C LYS A 183 38.39 8.36 10.43
N GLN A 184 37.80 9.52 10.73
CA GLN A 184 38.45 10.82 10.72
C GLN A 184 37.51 11.85 11.33
#